data_AF-A0A952YV49-F1
#
_entry.id   AF-A0A952YV49-F1
#
_cell.length_a   1.000
_cell.length_b   1.000
_cell.length_c   1.000
_cell.angle_alpha   90.00
_cell.angle_beta   90.00
_cell.angle_gamma   90.00
#
_symmetry.space_group_name_H-M   'P 1'
#
loop_
_entity.id
_entity.type
_entity.pdbx_description
1 polymer ?
#
loop_
_entity_poly.entity_id
_entity_poly.type
_entity_poly.pdbx_seq_one_letter_code
_entity_poly.pdbx_strand_id
1 'polypeptide(L)'
;MKRRGPVAWLACAAAAATITLAPAGPSQAQQQYDTSYAQAAYAQEELDQMLAPIALYPDAMLAQVLMAATYPLDVVEADRFVRQNPGLTGEALADAVEGMPWDPSVRALTQFPSVLAMMSERLDWTERLGDAFLAQRDQVMDTVQSLRARAWDAGNLYSNDQQQVIVQDQVIAIEPVRPGYLWVPYYNPVVVFGTWWWPDYQPFFWVPPVAYRPPHFSRVYSSGIAWSPYVPLRPRLWHDPRPVWRDRYVVVDNHRVNNVIVTRPGASRPLVWRHDPERGRGAEWRAPDRRGPRPHGPDAWNSAAPDPRWNRP
;
A
#
# COMPACT_ATOMS: atom_id res chain seq x y z
N MET A 1 58.59 51.37 19.52
CA MET A 1 57.81 52.28 18.64
C MET A 1 58.51 52.40 17.29
N LYS A 2 57.78 52.16 16.19
CA LYS A 2 58.02 52.55 14.77
C LYS A 2 59.25 51.92 14.07
N ARG A 3 59.25 51.43 12.82
CA ARG A 3 58.29 51.36 11.69
C ARG A 3 58.90 50.37 10.66
N ARG A 4 58.22 49.27 10.30
CA ARG A 4 57.64 48.90 8.97
C ARG A 4 58.27 49.50 7.70
N GLY A 5 58.57 48.62 6.73
CA GLY A 5 58.63 48.92 5.28
C GLY A 5 59.49 47.92 4.49
N PRO A 6 58.95 47.10 3.56
CA PRO A 6 59.63 45.89 3.05
C PRO A 6 60.33 46.05 1.70
N VAL A 7 61.22 45.08 1.47
CA VAL A 7 62.11 44.85 0.33
C VAL A 7 61.35 44.37 -0.90
N ALA A 8 61.70 44.92 -2.07
CA ALA A 8 61.44 44.31 -3.37
C ALA A 8 62.69 44.49 -4.24
N TRP A 9 63.37 43.38 -4.53
CA TRP A 9 64.36 43.28 -5.60
C TRP A 9 63.98 42.09 -6.48
N LEU A 10 63.58 42.39 -7.70
CA LEU A 10 63.51 41.48 -8.83
C LEU A 10 64.94 41.28 -9.36
N ALA A 11 65.35 40.03 -9.54
CA ALA A 11 66.47 39.71 -10.43
C ALA A 11 66.29 38.31 -11.05
N CYS A 12 66.23 38.32 -12.38
CA CYS A 12 66.81 37.36 -13.35
C CYS A 12 66.64 35.85 -13.09
N ALA A 13 65.79 35.15 -13.84
CA ALA A 13 66.03 34.64 -15.20
C ALA A 13 67.16 33.61 -15.31
N ALA A 14 66.79 32.32 -15.45
CA ALA A 14 67.48 31.36 -16.31
C ALA A 14 66.58 30.13 -16.54
N ALA A 15 66.13 29.97 -17.78
CA ALA A 15 65.35 28.84 -18.25
C ALA A 15 66.28 27.69 -18.69
N ALA A 16 65.99 26.47 -18.23
CA ALA A 16 66.40 25.23 -18.86
C ALA A 16 65.31 24.18 -18.57
N ALA A 17 64.31 24.10 -19.44
CA ALA A 17 63.24 23.11 -19.33
C ALA A 17 63.63 21.85 -20.12
N THR A 18 64.01 20.79 -19.41
CA THR A 18 64.06 19.42 -19.94
C THR A 18 62.63 18.93 -20.16
N ILE A 19 62.28 18.63 -21.42
CA ILE A 19 61.00 18.01 -21.78
C ILE A 19 61.10 16.51 -21.44
N THR A 20 60.49 16.11 -20.33
CA THR A 20 60.16 14.70 -20.08
C THR A 20 58.77 14.42 -20.65
N LEU A 21 58.68 13.67 -21.74
CA LEU A 21 57.41 13.07 -22.18
C LEU A 21 56.98 12.03 -21.15
N ALA A 22 55.99 12.36 -20.32
CA ALA A 22 55.23 11.37 -19.58
C ALA A 22 54.21 10.71 -20.53
N PRO A 23 54.02 9.38 -20.50
CA PRO A 23 52.93 8.76 -21.25
C PRO A 23 51.61 9.23 -20.64
N ALA A 24 50.78 9.88 -21.46
CA ALA A 24 49.40 10.20 -21.12
C ALA A 24 48.64 8.90 -20.89
N GLY A 25 48.47 8.51 -19.63
CA GLY A 25 47.45 7.54 -19.27
C GLY A 25 46.07 8.11 -19.65
N PRO A 26 45.11 7.28 -20.09
CA PRO A 26 43.77 7.76 -20.35
C PRO A 26 43.22 8.35 -19.04
N SER A 27 43.06 9.67 -18.99
CA SER A 27 42.19 10.32 -18.02
C SER A 27 40.81 9.73 -18.22
N GLN A 28 40.45 8.78 -17.37
CA GLN A 28 39.07 8.39 -17.18
C GLN A 28 38.36 9.65 -16.68
N ALA A 29 37.66 10.31 -17.60
CA ALA A 29 36.58 11.20 -17.26
C ALA A 29 35.66 10.40 -16.33
N GLN A 30 35.72 10.68 -15.04
CA GLN A 30 34.68 10.27 -14.11
C GLN A 30 33.42 11.01 -14.54
N GLN A 31 32.69 10.43 -15.49
CA GLN A 31 31.27 10.67 -15.63
C GLN A 31 30.67 10.20 -14.32
N GLN A 32 30.44 11.16 -13.44
CA GLN A 32 29.61 11.03 -12.28
C GLN A 32 28.24 10.63 -12.81
N TYR A 33 27.97 9.33 -12.78
CA TYR A 33 26.65 8.78 -13.03
C TYR A 33 25.76 9.25 -11.87
N ASP A 34 25.15 10.43 -12.04
CA ASP A 34 23.93 10.78 -11.31
C ASP A 34 22.84 9.84 -11.79
N THR A 35 22.84 8.64 -11.23
CA THR A 35 21.78 7.66 -11.43
C THR A 35 20.62 8.01 -10.50
N SER A 36 20.05 9.20 -10.63
CA SER A 36 18.67 9.42 -10.23
C SER A 36 17.80 8.93 -11.39
N TYR A 37 17.53 7.62 -11.44
CA TYR A 37 16.39 7.15 -12.21
C TYR A 37 15.15 7.72 -11.49
N ALA A 38 14.68 8.89 -11.90
CA ALA A 38 13.28 9.19 -11.74
C ALA A 38 12.56 8.11 -12.54
N GLN A 39 12.01 7.10 -11.86
CA GLN A 39 11.18 6.08 -12.47
C GLN A 39 10.16 6.83 -13.34
N ALA A 40 10.18 6.60 -14.66
CA ALA A 40 9.21 7.22 -15.54
C ALA A 40 7.81 6.87 -15.03
N ALA A 41 6.90 7.86 -15.00
CA ALA A 41 5.53 7.61 -14.61
C ALA A 41 4.91 6.54 -15.53
N TYR A 42 4.21 5.57 -14.93
CA TYR A 42 3.46 4.55 -15.65
C TYR A 42 2.39 5.21 -16.53
N ALA A 43 2.29 4.75 -17.77
CA ALA A 43 1.27 5.19 -18.71
C ALA A 43 -0.13 4.65 -18.29
N GLN A 44 -1.20 5.23 -18.83
CA GLN A 44 -2.57 4.86 -18.44
C GLN A 44 -2.88 3.40 -18.78
N GLU A 45 -2.42 2.92 -19.94
CA GLU A 45 -2.55 1.55 -20.38
C GLU A 45 -1.85 0.56 -19.44
N GLU A 46 -0.69 0.94 -18.89
CA GLU A 46 0.02 0.14 -17.90
C GLU A 46 -0.72 0.11 -16.56
N LEU A 47 -1.27 1.25 -16.12
CA LEU A 47 -2.10 1.33 -14.91
C LEU A 47 -3.38 0.49 -15.05
N ASP A 48 -4.09 0.63 -16.18
CA ASP A 48 -5.30 -0.15 -16.49
C ASP A 48 -4.98 -1.65 -16.45
N GLN A 49 -3.93 -2.07 -17.15
CA GLN A 49 -3.48 -3.47 -17.19
C GLN A 49 -3.11 -3.99 -15.80
N MET A 50 -2.38 -3.20 -15.02
CA MET A 50 -1.84 -3.58 -13.72
C MET A 50 -2.93 -3.69 -12.64
N LEU A 51 -3.93 -2.80 -12.66
CA LEU A 51 -4.98 -2.74 -11.66
C LEU A 51 -6.19 -3.61 -11.98
N ALA A 52 -6.39 -3.96 -13.25
CA ALA A 52 -7.50 -4.78 -13.71
C ALA A 52 -7.71 -6.10 -12.92
N PRO A 53 -6.67 -6.86 -12.50
CA PRO A 53 -6.86 -8.09 -11.73
C PRO A 53 -7.41 -7.90 -10.31
N ILE A 54 -7.30 -6.68 -9.75
CA ILE A 54 -7.68 -6.38 -8.35
C ILE A 54 -8.75 -5.29 -8.23
N ALA A 55 -9.13 -4.62 -9.31
CA ALA A 55 -10.04 -3.47 -9.26
C ALA A 55 -11.44 -3.82 -8.71
N LEU A 56 -11.90 -5.06 -8.87
CA LEU A 56 -13.19 -5.53 -8.31
C LEU A 56 -13.08 -6.13 -6.90
N TYR A 57 -11.93 -6.00 -6.24
CA TYR A 57 -11.79 -6.41 -4.84
C TYR A 57 -12.63 -5.51 -3.94
N PRO A 58 -13.23 -6.03 -2.84
CA PRO A 58 -13.82 -5.19 -1.81
C PRO A 58 -12.83 -4.13 -1.34
N ASP A 59 -13.31 -2.93 -1.05
CA ASP A 59 -12.49 -1.72 -0.82
C ASP A 59 -11.42 -1.95 0.25
N ALA A 60 -11.78 -2.64 1.33
CA ALA A 60 -10.83 -2.96 2.40
C ALA A 60 -9.75 -3.96 1.95
N MET A 61 -10.08 -4.95 1.13
CA MET A 61 -9.07 -5.87 0.60
C MET A 61 -8.16 -5.20 -0.43
N LEU A 62 -8.74 -4.38 -1.31
CA LEU A 62 -7.97 -3.60 -2.26
C LEU A 62 -6.95 -2.70 -1.54
N ALA A 63 -7.37 -1.99 -0.49
CA ALA A 63 -6.47 -1.16 0.30
C ALA A 63 -5.31 -1.98 0.89
N GLN A 64 -5.58 -3.17 1.45
CA GLN A 64 -4.51 -4.04 1.95
C GLN A 64 -3.53 -4.45 0.85
N VAL A 65 -4.02 -4.85 -0.33
CA VAL A 65 -3.17 -5.25 -1.46
C VAL A 65 -2.28 -4.10 -1.93
N LEU A 66 -2.83 -2.88 -2.07
CA LEU A 66 -2.07 -1.70 -2.48
C LEU A 66 -0.99 -1.33 -1.47
N MET A 67 -1.29 -1.37 -0.17
CA MET A 67 -0.31 -1.10 0.89
C MET A 67 0.77 -2.20 0.95
N ALA A 68 0.36 -3.48 0.88
CA ALA A 68 1.26 -4.62 0.95
C ALA A 68 2.21 -4.72 -0.25
N ALA A 69 1.77 -4.27 -1.43
CA ALA A 69 2.59 -4.22 -2.64
C ALA A 69 3.84 -3.35 -2.48
N THR A 70 3.83 -2.40 -1.53
CA THR A 70 5.01 -1.57 -1.20
C THR A 70 6.06 -2.29 -0.35
N TYR A 71 5.81 -3.56 0.01
CA TYR A 71 6.70 -4.43 0.79
C TYR A 71 6.81 -5.83 0.16
N PRO A 72 7.36 -5.96 -1.06
CA PRO A 72 7.39 -7.23 -1.81
C PRO A 72 8.15 -8.36 -1.08
N LEU A 73 9.21 -8.03 -0.32
CA LEU A 73 9.93 -9.02 0.48
C LEU A 73 9.04 -9.62 1.59
N ASP A 74 8.34 -8.76 2.34
CA ASP A 74 7.39 -9.20 3.37
C ASP A 74 6.31 -10.11 2.78
N VAL A 75 5.81 -9.79 1.58
CA VAL A 75 4.81 -10.60 0.87
C VAL A 75 5.33 -12.01 0.59
N VAL A 76 6.56 -12.15 0.08
CA VAL A 76 7.18 -13.45 -0.21
C VAL A 76 7.41 -14.26 1.07
N GLU A 77 7.87 -13.61 2.14
CA GLU A 77 8.04 -14.25 3.44
C GLU A 77 6.72 -14.72 4.05
N ALA A 78 5.68 -13.88 3.97
CA ALA A 78 4.35 -14.21 4.46
C ALA A 78 3.69 -15.34 3.66
N ASP A 79 3.79 -15.34 2.34
CA ASP A 79 3.30 -16.46 1.50
C ASP A 79 4.02 -17.76 1.85
N ARG A 80 5.36 -17.73 2.00
CA ARG A 80 6.14 -18.90 2.43
C ARG A 80 5.68 -19.40 3.80
N PHE A 81 5.50 -18.50 4.76
CA PHE A 81 5.03 -18.83 6.10
C PHE A 81 3.66 -19.53 6.07
N VAL A 82 2.69 -18.96 5.34
CA VAL A 82 1.33 -19.53 5.23
C VAL A 82 1.36 -20.90 4.55
N ARG A 83 2.17 -21.10 3.51
CA ARG A 83 2.33 -22.40 2.83
C ARG A 83 2.96 -23.46 3.72
N GLN A 84 3.89 -23.08 4.59
CA GLN A 84 4.52 -24.00 5.55
C GLN A 84 3.62 -24.33 6.74
N ASN A 85 2.58 -23.51 6.98
CA ASN A 85 1.69 -23.63 8.12
C ASN A 85 0.21 -23.71 7.71
N PRO A 86 -0.21 -24.67 6.85
CA PRO A 86 -1.56 -24.69 6.28
C PRO A 86 -2.68 -24.91 7.30
N GLY A 87 -2.36 -25.36 8.53
CA GLY A 87 -3.32 -25.51 9.63
C GLY A 87 -3.48 -24.27 10.51
N LEU A 88 -2.60 -23.26 10.39
CA LEU A 88 -2.70 -22.04 11.18
C LEU A 88 -3.82 -21.16 10.61
N THR A 89 -4.88 -21.02 11.39
CA THR A 89 -6.05 -20.21 11.05
C THR A 89 -6.55 -19.49 12.29
N GLY A 90 -7.44 -18.53 12.11
CA GLY A 90 -8.10 -17.87 13.22
C GLY A 90 -7.16 -17.08 14.13
N GLU A 91 -7.40 -17.15 15.45
CA GLU A 91 -6.55 -16.49 16.45
C GLU A 91 -5.13 -17.06 16.49
N ALA A 92 -4.97 -18.37 16.25
CA ALA A 92 -3.64 -18.98 16.21
C ALA A 92 -2.76 -18.40 15.08
N LEU A 93 -3.38 -18.08 13.93
CA LEU A 93 -2.69 -17.35 12.86
C LEU A 93 -2.35 -15.93 13.32
N ALA A 94 -3.29 -15.21 13.92
CA ALA A 94 -3.07 -13.85 14.41
C ALA A 94 -1.92 -13.77 15.43
N ASP A 95 -1.89 -14.70 16.39
CA ASP A 95 -0.80 -14.82 17.38
C ASP A 95 0.54 -15.11 16.71
N ALA A 96 0.56 -16.02 15.73
CA ALA A 96 1.80 -16.41 15.05
C ALA A 96 2.39 -15.29 14.19
N VAL A 97 1.56 -14.42 13.61
CA VAL A 97 2.03 -13.33 12.75
C VAL A 97 2.22 -12.01 13.49
N GLU A 98 1.69 -11.83 14.70
CA GLU A 98 1.77 -10.57 15.47
C GLU A 98 3.22 -10.08 15.66
N GLY A 99 4.15 -10.99 15.89
CA GLY A 99 5.57 -10.69 16.08
C GLY A 99 6.41 -10.59 14.80
N MET A 100 5.81 -10.84 13.63
CA MET A 100 6.54 -10.78 12.36
C MET A 100 6.86 -9.33 11.99
N PRO A 101 8.06 -9.04 11.43
CA PRO A 101 8.50 -7.68 11.11
C PRO A 101 7.71 -7.02 9.98
N TRP A 102 6.82 -7.79 9.33
CA TRP A 102 6.05 -7.36 8.17
C TRP A 102 5.17 -6.14 8.43
N ASP A 103 4.85 -5.40 7.37
CA ASP A 103 3.82 -4.36 7.43
C ASP A 103 2.47 -4.93 7.93
N PRO A 104 1.67 -4.17 8.70
CA PRO A 104 0.33 -4.59 9.11
C PRO A 104 -0.54 -5.08 7.96
N SER A 105 -0.42 -4.49 6.76
CA SER A 105 -1.19 -4.92 5.59
C SER A 105 -0.80 -6.31 5.11
N VAL A 106 0.49 -6.64 5.10
CA VAL A 106 1.00 -7.98 4.78
C VAL A 106 0.55 -9.00 5.84
N ARG A 107 0.64 -8.65 7.14
CA ARG A 107 0.09 -9.51 8.20
C ARG A 107 -1.41 -9.75 8.02
N ALA A 108 -2.18 -8.74 7.64
CA ALA A 108 -3.61 -8.88 7.38
C ALA A 108 -3.91 -9.85 6.24
N LEU A 109 -3.13 -9.79 5.16
CA LEU A 109 -3.26 -10.66 3.98
C LEU A 109 -2.92 -12.12 4.25
N THR A 110 -2.30 -12.48 5.38
CA THR A 110 -2.12 -13.89 5.78
C THR A 110 -3.44 -14.64 5.94
N GLN A 111 -4.54 -13.93 6.20
CA GLN A 111 -5.89 -14.47 6.20
C GLN A 111 -6.42 -14.80 4.80
N PHE A 112 -5.75 -14.33 3.75
CA PHE A 112 -6.09 -14.50 2.35
C PHE A 112 -4.94 -15.17 1.57
N PRO A 113 -4.66 -16.47 1.84
CA PRO A 113 -3.53 -17.17 1.24
C PRO A 113 -3.49 -17.13 -0.29
N SER A 114 -4.64 -17.11 -0.96
CA SER A 114 -4.71 -17.03 -2.42
C SER A 114 -4.28 -15.69 -2.99
N VAL A 115 -4.52 -14.60 -2.25
CA VAL A 115 -4.10 -13.24 -2.62
C VAL A 115 -2.60 -13.09 -2.36
N LEU A 116 -2.10 -13.57 -1.21
CA LEU A 116 -0.65 -13.62 -0.95
C LEU A 116 0.08 -14.47 -2.00
N ALA A 117 -0.45 -15.64 -2.35
CA ALA A 117 0.12 -16.48 -3.39
C ALA A 117 0.18 -15.77 -4.74
N MET A 118 -0.87 -15.02 -5.11
CA MET A 118 -0.86 -14.20 -6.32
C MET A 118 0.28 -13.17 -6.29
N MET A 119 0.38 -12.41 -5.21
CA MET A 119 1.38 -11.35 -5.09
C MET A 119 2.81 -11.91 -5.07
N SER A 120 3.03 -13.05 -4.40
CA SER A 120 4.31 -13.75 -4.31
C SER A 120 4.72 -14.40 -5.65
N GLU A 121 3.80 -15.09 -6.34
CA GLU A 121 4.08 -15.74 -7.62
C GLU A 121 4.21 -14.74 -8.79
N ARG A 122 3.64 -13.54 -8.64
CA ARG A 122 3.71 -12.43 -9.60
C ARG A 122 4.53 -11.28 -9.01
N LEU A 123 5.74 -11.57 -8.53
CA LEU A 123 6.54 -10.59 -7.80
C LEU A 123 6.82 -9.32 -8.60
N ASP A 124 7.18 -9.43 -9.89
CA ASP A 124 7.39 -8.27 -10.77
C ASP A 124 6.14 -7.36 -10.87
N TRP A 125 4.94 -7.94 -10.86
CA TRP A 125 3.70 -7.18 -10.84
C TRP A 125 3.46 -6.53 -9.48
N THR A 126 3.75 -7.23 -8.39
CA THR A 126 3.62 -6.70 -7.03
C THR A 126 4.55 -5.51 -6.82
N GLU A 127 5.80 -5.59 -7.28
CA GLU A 127 6.76 -4.48 -7.22
C GLU A 127 6.26 -3.27 -8.01
N ARG A 128 5.85 -3.47 -9.28
CA ARG A 128 5.30 -2.39 -10.10
C ARG A 128 4.05 -1.75 -9.49
N LEU A 129 3.18 -2.56 -8.89
CA LEU A 129 1.98 -2.08 -8.21
C LEU A 129 2.33 -1.21 -6.99
N GLY A 130 3.34 -1.62 -6.21
CA GLY A 130 3.88 -0.85 -5.10
C GLY A 130 4.46 0.48 -5.57
N ASP A 131 5.32 0.45 -6.58
CA ASP A 131 5.93 1.64 -7.18
C ASP A 131 4.87 2.62 -7.69
N ALA A 132 3.87 2.12 -8.42
CA ALA A 132 2.77 2.92 -8.93
C ALA A 132 1.94 3.55 -7.81
N PHE A 133 1.69 2.80 -6.74
CA PHE A 133 0.93 3.31 -5.60
C PHE A 133 1.70 4.37 -4.81
N LEU A 134 3.03 4.28 -4.74
CA LEU A 134 3.88 5.29 -4.11
C LEU A 134 4.04 6.55 -4.98
N ALA A 135 4.25 6.39 -6.29
CA ALA A 135 4.56 7.49 -7.21
C ALA A 135 3.32 8.17 -7.81
N GLN A 136 2.24 7.41 -8.06
CA GLN A 136 1.07 7.83 -8.83
C GLN A 136 -0.25 7.46 -8.12
N ARG A 137 -0.29 7.52 -6.77
CA ARG A 137 -1.47 7.14 -5.96
C ARG A 137 -2.79 7.66 -6.52
N ASP A 138 -2.82 8.94 -6.86
CA ASP A 138 -4.02 9.62 -7.35
C ASP A 138 -4.54 9.00 -8.65
N GLN A 139 -3.65 8.66 -9.59
CA GLN A 139 -4.00 8.01 -10.85
C GLN A 139 -4.33 6.53 -10.64
N VAL A 140 -3.67 5.85 -9.71
CA VAL A 140 -4.00 4.47 -9.33
C VAL A 140 -5.44 4.39 -8.82
N MET A 141 -5.82 5.29 -7.92
CA MET A 141 -7.18 5.31 -7.35
C MET A 141 -8.24 5.65 -8.41
N ASP A 142 -7.98 6.63 -9.28
CA ASP A 142 -8.87 6.95 -10.41
C ASP A 142 -9.01 5.79 -11.39
N THR A 143 -7.92 5.09 -11.67
CA THR A 143 -7.91 3.95 -12.57
C THR A 143 -8.77 2.82 -12.03
N VAL A 144 -8.69 2.52 -10.73
CA VAL A 144 -9.61 1.55 -10.11
C VAL A 144 -11.07 1.99 -10.26
N GLN A 145 -11.38 3.27 -10.04
CA GLN A 145 -12.74 3.77 -10.22
C GLN A 145 -13.22 3.68 -11.69
N SER A 146 -12.35 3.96 -12.65
CA SER A 146 -12.65 3.79 -14.08
C SER A 146 -12.92 2.33 -14.44
N LEU A 147 -12.10 1.40 -13.95
CA LEU A 147 -12.28 -0.04 -14.13
C LEU A 147 -13.60 -0.52 -13.52
N ARG A 148 -13.93 -0.07 -12.30
CA ARG A 148 -15.22 -0.38 -11.66
C ARG A 148 -16.40 0.16 -12.45
N ALA A 149 -16.31 1.38 -12.98
CA ALA A 149 -17.35 1.96 -13.83
C ALA A 149 -17.56 1.12 -15.10
N ARG A 150 -16.48 0.67 -15.75
CA ARG A 150 -16.58 -0.21 -16.92
C ARG A 150 -17.21 -1.56 -16.61
N ALA A 151 -16.87 -2.18 -15.47
CA ALA A 151 -17.51 -3.43 -15.05
C ALA A 151 -18.99 -3.25 -14.71
N TRP A 152 -19.35 -2.10 -14.13
CA TRP A 152 -20.74 -1.71 -13.87
C TRP A 152 -21.53 -1.52 -15.17
N ASP A 153 -20.99 -0.74 -16.11
CA ASP A 153 -21.61 -0.47 -17.41
C ASP A 153 -21.74 -1.74 -18.27
N ALA A 154 -20.78 -2.67 -18.15
CA ALA A 154 -20.83 -3.99 -18.77
C ALA A 154 -21.84 -4.95 -18.10
N GLY A 155 -22.45 -4.57 -16.98
CA GLY A 155 -23.41 -5.39 -16.23
C GLY A 155 -22.77 -6.53 -15.41
N ASN A 156 -21.45 -6.53 -15.25
CA ASN A 156 -20.71 -7.59 -14.56
C ASN A 156 -20.42 -7.27 -13.08
N LEU A 157 -20.61 -6.02 -12.66
CA LEU A 157 -20.46 -5.57 -11.27
C LEU A 157 -21.83 -5.23 -10.69
N TYR A 158 -22.32 -6.06 -9.76
CA TYR A 158 -23.61 -5.88 -9.10
C TYR A 158 -23.61 -6.49 -7.69
N SER A 159 -24.55 -6.05 -6.85
CA SER A 159 -24.78 -6.60 -5.51
C SER A 159 -25.35 -8.01 -5.57
N ASN A 160 -24.84 -8.90 -4.72
CA ASN A 160 -25.25 -10.31 -4.63
C ASN A 160 -25.06 -10.80 -3.19
N ASP A 161 -24.99 -12.12 -2.96
CA ASP A 161 -24.84 -12.69 -1.61
C ASP A 161 -23.42 -12.52 -1.02
N GLN A 162 -22.42 -12.19 -1.84
CA GLN A 162 -21.02 -12.07 -1.45
C GLN A 162 -20.59 -10.60 -1.28
N GLN A 163 -21.05 -9.72 -2.16
CA GLN A 163 -20.72 -8.28 -2.15
C GLN A 163 -21.95 -7.38 -2.25
N GLN A 164 -21.82 -6.18 -1.69
CA GLN A 164 -22.70 -5.06 -1.90
C GLN A 164 -21.96 -4.01 -2.73
N VAL A 165 -22.53 -3.65 -3.87
CA VAL A 165 -22.04 -2.57 -4.73
C VAL A 165 -22.86 -1.32 -4.43
N ILE A 166 -22.17 -0.26 -4.02
CA ILE A 166 -22.77 1.02 -3.67
C ILE A 166 -22.28 2.05 -4.69
N VAL A 167 -23.22 2.59 -5.47
CA VAL A 167 -22.95 3.65 -6.44
C VAL A 167 -23.52 4.95 -5.91
N GLN A 168 -22.66 5.91 -5.60
CA GLN A 168 -23.06 7.22 -5.10
C GLN A 168 -22.11 8.29 -5.62
N ASP A 169 -22.67 9.35 -6.21
CA ASP A 169 -21.91 10.52 -6.68
C ASP A 169 -20.68 10.16 -7.52
N GLN A 170 -20.85 9.25 -8.49
CA GLN A 170 -19.79 8.74 -9.39
C GLN A 170 -18.69 7.91 -8.70
N VAL A 171 -18.82 7.62 -7.41
CA VAL A 171 -17.99 6.65 -6.69
C VAL A 171 -18.72 5.30 -6.66
N ILE A 172 -17.94 4.24 -6.85
CA ILE A 172 -18.41 2.84 -6.79
C ILE A 172 -17.62 2.16 -5.68
N ALA A 173 -18.25 1.95 -4.53
CA ALA A 173 -17.68 1.21 -3.42
C ALA A 173 -18.12 -0.25 -3.47
N ILE A 174 -17.21 -1.16 -3.15
CA ILE A 174 -17.49 -2.59 -3.04
C ILE A 174 -17.30 -3.00 -1.58
N GLU A 175 -18.40 -3.39 -0.95
CA GLU A 175 -18.46 -3.79 0.45
C GLU A 175 -18.78 -5.27 0.59
N PRO A 176 -18.30 -5.94 1.66
CA PRO A 176 -18.85 -7.24 2.00
C PRO A 176 -20.31 -7.09 2.44
N VAL A 177 -21.19 -8.02 2.01
CA VAL A 177 -22.61 -8.03 2.44
C VAL A 177 -22.74 -8.21 3.96
N ARG A 178 -21.80 -8.94 4.55
CA ARG A 178 -21.77 -9.22 6.00
C ARG A 178 -20.50 -8.63 6.59
N PRO A 179 -20.61 -7.64 7.49
CA PRO A 179 -19.47 -7.13 8.23
C PRO A 179 -18.71 -8.26 8.93
N GLY A 180 -17.38 -8.23 8.88
CA GLY A 180 -16.53 -9.28 9.48
C GLY A 180 -16.33 -10.53 8.61
N TYR A 181 -16.91 -10.59 7.42
CA TYR A 181 -16.70 -11.68 6.47
C TYR A 181 -16.34 -11.12 5.10
N LEU A 182 -15.40 -11.75 4.41
CA LEU A 182 -14.98 -11.34 3.08
C LEU A 182 -14.89 -12.52 2.12
N TRP A 183 -15.27 -12.29 0.86
CA TRP A 183 -15.05 -13.23 -0.23
C TRP A 183 -14.08 -12.61 -1.22
N VAL A 184 -13.09 -13.39 -1.66
CA VAL A 184 -12.15 -12.97 -2.70
C VAL A 184 -12.80 -13.22 -4.06
N PRO A 185 -12.97 -12.19 -4.92
CA PRO A 185 -13.45 -12.38 -6.28
C PRO A 185 -12.32 -12.87 -7.19
N TYR A 186 -12.61 -13.89 -7.98
CA TYR A 186 -11.79 -14.43 -9.04
C TYR A 186 -12.53 -14.27 -10.37
N TYR A 187 -11.96 -13.51 -11.29
CA TYR A 187 -12.59 -13.15 -12.56
C TYR A 187 -11.54 -13.01 -13.66
N ASN A 188 -11.99 -13.12 -14.90
CA ASN A 188 -11.15 -12.85 -16.06
C ASN A 188 -11.19 -11.36 -16.41
N PRO A 189 -10.09 -10.60 -16.24
CA PRO A 189 -10.13 -9.15 -16.44
C PRO A 189 -10.37 -8.75 -17.89
N VAL A 190 -10.02 -9.58 -18.88
CA VAL A 190 -10.33 -9.28 -20.30
C VAL A 190 -11.80 -9.45 -20.67
N VAL A 191 -12.63 -9.96 -19.74
CA VAL A 191 -14.08 -10.15 -19.94
C VAL A 191 -14.90 -9.25 -19.04
N VAL A 192 -14.52 -9.12 -17.76
CA VAL A 192 -15.39 -8.48 -16.75
C VAL A 192 -15.62 -6.99 -17.03
N PHE A 193 -14.66 -6.31 -17.67
CA PHE A 193 -14.75 -4.88 -18.01
C PHE A 193 -15.37 -4.63 -19.39
N GLY A 194 -15.98 -5.65 -20.01
CA GLY A 194 -16.40 -5.61 -21.40
C GLY A 194 -15.23 -5.87 -22.36
N THR A 195 -15.31 -5.37 -23.59
CA THR A 195 -14.20 -5.48 -24.54
C THR A 195 -13.00 -4.69 -24.05
N TRP A 196 -11.90 -5.38 -23.79
CA TRP A 196 -10.65 -4.75 -23.37
C TRP A 196 -10.14 -3.78 -24.45
N TRP A 197 -9.88 -2.53 -24.07
CA TRP A 197 -9.62 -1.41 -25.01
C TRP A 197 -8.14 -1.16 -25.29
N TRP A 198 -7.23 -1.87 -24.60
CA TRP A 198 -5.79 -1.83 -24.86
C TRP A 198 -5.29 -3.17 -25.42
N PRO A 199 -5.33 -3.40 -26.75
CA PRO A 199 -4.96 -4.67 -27.36
C PRO A 199 -3.54 -5.14 -26.99
N ASP A 200 -2.60 -4.21 -26.90
CA ASP A 200 -1.18 -4.49 -26.62
C ASP A 200 -0.86 -4.58 -25.12
N TYR A 201 -1.81 -4.22 -24.25
CA TYR A 201 -1.63 -4.20 -22.78
C TYR A 201 -2.72 -5.04 -22.11
N GLN A 202 -2.69 -6.34 -22.38
CA GLN A 202 -3.68 -7.25 -21.80
C GLN A 202 -3.35 -7.59 -20.33
N PRO A 203 -4.32 -7.47 -19.41
CA PRO A 203 -4.13 -7.85 -18.02
C PRO A 203 -3.94 -9.35 -17.90
N PHE A 204 -3.12 -9.78 -16.95
CA PHE A 204 -3.03 -11.20 -16.66
C PHE A 204 -4.32 -11.69 -16.01
N PHE A 205 -4.72 -12.90 -16.36
CA PHE A 205 -5.77 -13.62 -15.65
C PHE A 205 -5.12 -14.49 -14.56
N TRP A 206 -5.44 -14.20 -13.30
CA TRP A 206 -4.99 -15.02 -12.17
C TRP A 206 -5.99 -16.12 -11.87
N VAL A 207 -5.47 -17.34 -11.73
CA VAL A 207 -6.22 -18.50 -11.30
C VAL A 207 -5.65 -18.96 -9.97
N PRO A 208 -6.38 -18.88 -8.85
CA PRO A 208 -5.87 -19.30 -7.55
C PRO A 208 -5.42 -20.78 -7.58
N PRO A 209 -4.42 -21.17 -6.77
CA PRO A 209 -4.05 -22.56 -6.57
C PRO A 209 -5.26 -23.44 -6.19
N VAL A 210 -5.21 -24.72 -6.57
CA VAL A 210 -6.35 -25.67 -6.38
C VAL A 210 -6.84 -25.71 -4.94
N ALA A 211 -5.93 -25.63 -3.97
CA ALA A 211 -6.26 -25.65 -2.54
C ALA A 211 -7.16 -24.48 -2.08
N TYR A 212 -7.20 -23.37 -2.83
CA TYR A 212 -7.98 -22.17 -2.48
C TYR A 212 -9.22 -21.98 -3.37
N ARG A 213 -9.45 -22.91 -4.30
CA ARG A 213 -10.61 -22.85 -5.21
C ARG A 213 -11.87 -23.31 -4.47
N PRO A 214 -13.01 -22.62 -4.63
CA PRO A 214 -14.29 -23.17 -4.21
C PRO A 214 -14.60 -24.48 -4.99
N PRO A 215 -15.46 -25.37 -4.46
CA PRO A 215 -15.84 -26.60 -5.15
C PRO A 215 -16.44 -26.40 -6.55
N HIS A 216 -17.09 -25.26 -6.77
CA HIS A 216 -17.71 -24.88 -8.05
C HIS A 216 -16.79 -24.05 -8.95
N PHE A 217 -15.48 -24.01 -8.68
CA PHE A 217 -14.52 -23.29 -9.51
C PHE A 217 -14.36 -24.00 -10.87
N SER A 218 -15.03 -23.50 -11.91
CA SER A 218 -15.05 -24.13 -13.23
C SER A 218 -13.70 -23.93 -13.97
N ARG A 219 -13.35 -24.77 -14.95
CA ARG A 219 -12.16 -24.50 -15.81
C ARG A 219 -12.47 -23.54 -16.97
N VAL A 220 -13.74 -23.22 -17.20
CA VAL A 220 -14.22 -22.42 -18.33
C VAL A 220 -14.74 -21.10 -17.77
N TYR A 221 -13.82 -20.24 -17.35
CA TYR A 221 -14.10 -18.87 -16.91
C TYR A 221 -14.33 -17.97 -18.12
N SER A 222 -15.46 -18.15 -18.81
CA SER A 222 -15.79 -17.35 -19.98
C SER A 222 -16.64 -16.11 -19.66
N SER A 223 -17.32 -16.06 -18.51
CA SER A 223 -18.10 -14.88 -18.08
C SER A 223 -18.45 -14.96 -16.59
N GLY A 224 -18.09 -13.93 -15.81
CA GLY A 224 -18.53 -13.75 -14.42
C GLY A 224 -17.43 -13.81 -13.36
N ILE A 225 -17.85 -13.62 -12.10
CA ILE A 225 -16.99 -13.63 -10.90
C ILE A 225 -17.25 -14.94 -10.13
N ALA A 226 -16.21 -15.74 -9.93
CA ALA A 226 -16.21 -16.80 -8.91
C ALA A 226 -15.70 -16.25 -7.59
N TRP A 227 -16.15 -16.87 -6.50
CA TRP A 227 -15.85 -16.39 -5.15
C TRP A 227 -15.08 -17.43 -4.35
N SER A 228 -14.09 -17.01 -3.57
CA SER A 228 -13.50 -17.88 -2.56
C SER A 228 -14.56 -18.39 -1.57
N PRO A 229 -14.26 -19.43 -0.77
CA PRO A 229 -14.95 -19.60 0.50
C PRO A 229 -14.91 -18.31 1.33
N TYR A 230 -15.91 -18.09 2.19
CA TYR A 230 -15.94 -16.90 3.04
C TYR A 230 -14.79 -16.94 4.06
N VAL A 231 -14.16 -15.79 4.28
CA VAL A 231 -13.07 -15.61 5.25
C VAL A 231 -13.58 -14.76 6.42
N PRO A 232 -13.67 -15.33 7.64
CA PRO A 232 -13.98 -14.53 8.84
C PRO A 232 -12.77 -13.66 9.21
N LEU A 233 -12.99 -12.35 9.20
CA LEU A 233 -11.98 -11.34 9.50
C LEU A 233 -11.64 -11.34 10.99
N ARG A 234 -10.34 -11.33 11.31
CA ARG A 234 -9.84 -11.20 12.68
C ARG A 234 -9.56 -9.74 13.01
N PRO A 235 -10.25 -9.13 14.00
CA PRO A 235 -10.07 -7.72 14.33
C PRO A 235 -8.63 -7.32 14.71
N ARG A 236 -7.82 -8.28 15.20
CA ARG A 236 -6.39 -8.08 15.50
C ARG A 236 -5.52 -7.91 14.26
N LEU A 237 -5.96 -8.43 13.13
CA LEU A 237 -5.24 -8.35 11.85
C LEU A 237 -5.94 -7.41 10.86
N TRP A 238 -7.26 -7.25 10.99
CA TRP A 238 -8.09 -6.52 10.04
C TRP A 238 -8.72 -5.31 10.70
N HIS A 239 -8.14 -4.14 10.45
CA HIS A 239 -8.59 -2.85 11.00
C HIS A 239 -9.51 -2.07 10.03
N ASP A 240 -10.10 -2.78 9.06
CA ASP A 240 -10.99 -2.21 8.03
C ASP A 240 -10.37 -1.02 7.29
N PRO A 241 -9.22 -1.15 6.61
CA PRO A 241 -8.66 -0.04 5.86
C PRO A 241 -9.59 0.37 4.72
N ARG A 242 -9.55 1.63 4.28
CA ARG A 242 -10.45 2.12 3.22
C ARG A 242 -9.72 3.08 2.27
N PRO A 243 -9.88 2.94 0.94
CA PRO A 243 -9.61 4.02 0.03
C PRO A 243 -10.65 5.13 0.23
N VAL A 244 -10.20 6.35 0.45
CA VAL A 244 -11.05 7.56 0.44
C VAL A 244 -11.03 8.10 -0.98
N TRP A 245 -11.95 7.60 -1.81
CA TRP A 245 -11.95 7.78 -3.27
C TRP A 245 -11.83 9.23 -3.73
N ARG A 246 -12.57 10.15 -3.10
CA ARG A 246 -12.58 11.57 -3.49
C ARG A 246 -11.28 12.30 -3.21
N ASP A 247 -10.69 12.01 -2.06
CA ASP A 247 -9.50 12.70 -1.56
C ASP A 247 -8.20 11.92 -1.84
N ARG A 248 -8.31 10.76 -2.48
CA ARG A 248 -7.19 9.97 -3.04
C ARG A 248 -6.13 9.57 -2.00
N TYR A 249 -6.59 9.20 -0.81
CA TYR A 249 -5.75 8.62 0.24
C TYR A 249 -6.35 7.34 0.79
N VAL A 250 -5.55 6.55 1.51
CA VAL A 250 -5.99 5.33 2.18
C VAL A 250 -5.95 5.54 3.69
N VAL A 251 -6.97 5.05 4.40
CA VAL A 251 -6.98 4.98 5.87
C VAL A 251 -6.72 3.55 6.32
N VAL A 252 -6.01 3.38 7.43
CA VAL A 252 -5.62 2.05 7.96
C VAL A 252 -6.53 1.56 9.09
N ASP A 253 -7.28 2.47 9.73
CA ASP A 253 -8.22 2.13 10.80
C ASP A 253 -9.53 2.92 10.59
N ASN A 254 -10.56 2.21 10.16
CA ASN A 254 -11.91 2.73 9.97
C ASN A 254 -12.85 2.38 11.13
N HIS A 255 -12.42 1.60 12.14
CA HIS A 255 -13.26 1.31 13.32
C HIS A 255 -13.63 2.56 14.12
N ARG A 256 -12.94 3.68 13.86
CA ARG A 256 -13.25 5.00 14.43
C ARG A 256 -14.20 5.85 13.58
N VAL A 257 -14.52 5.42 12.36
CA VAL A 257 -15.32 6.17 11.38
C VAL A 257 -16.44 5.29 10.85
N ASN A 258 -17.64 5.46 11.42
CA ASN A 258 -18.86 4.90 10.82
C ASN A 258 -19.14 5.65 9.51
N ASN A 259 -18.98 4.95 8.38
CA ASN A 259 -19.17 5.38 7.00
C ASN A 259 -18.20 6.48 6.51
N VAL A 260 -17.49 6.17 5.42
CA VAL A 260 -16.71 7.10 4.59
C VAL A 260 -17.60 8.10 3.82
N ILE A 261 -18.86 8.26 4.23
CA ILE A 261 -19.73 9.36 3.84
C ILE A 261 -20.45 9.81 5.12
N VAL A 262 -20.24 11.08 5.50
CA VAL A 262 -20.71 11.78 6.73
C VAL A 262 -19.78 11.68 7.95
N THR A 263 -18.77 12.56 8.00
CA THR A 263 -18.07 12.89 9.25
C THR A 263 -19.04 13.46 10.29
N ARG A 264 -19.38 12.69 11.33
CA ARG A 264 -20.02 13.21 12.54
C ARG A 264 -19.01 14.11 13.29
N PRO A 265 -19.40 15.31 13.76
CA PRO A 265 -18.55 16.10 14.64
C PRO A 265 -18.25 15.32 15.93
N GLY A 266 -16.98 14.95 16.15
CA GLY A 266 -16.52 14.20 17.33
C GLY A 266 -16.00 12.78 17.06
N ALA A 267 -16.09 12.27 15.83
CA ALA A 267 -15.38 11.04 15.46
C ALA A 267 -13.86 11.26 15.52
N SER A 268 -13.10 10.29 16.06
CA SER A 268 -11.64 10.33 15.97
C SER A 268 -11.24 10.37 14.49
N ARG A 269 -10.31 11.26 14.13
CA ARG A 269 -9.82 11.36 12.75
C ARG A 269 -9.27 10.00 12.32
N PRO A 270 -9.62 9.52 11.12
CA PRO A 270 -9.11 8.25 10.63
C PRO A 270 -7.58 8.32 10.49
N LEU A 271 -6.90 7.24 10.81
CA LEU A 271 -5.45 7.14 10.63
C LEU A 271 -5.17 6.96 9.14
N VAL A 272 -4.52 7.94 8.52
CA VAL A 272 -4.12 7.89 7.11
C VAL A 272 -2.86 7.04 6.97
N TRP A 273 -2.86 6.12 6.00
CA TRP A 273 -1.70 5.30 5.68
C TRP A 273 -0.51 6.15 5.21
N ARG A 274 0.68 5.75 5.64
CA ARG A 274 1.96 6.30 5.18
C ARG A 274 2.94 5.16 4.99
N HIS A 275 3.67 5.17 3.88
CA HIS A 275 4.74 4.21 3.63
C HIS A 275 5.91 4.42 4.61
N ASP A 276 6.50 3.31 5.04
CA ASP A 276 7.64 3.25 5.95
C ASP A 276 8.84 2.61 5.22
N PRO A 277 9.77 3.41 4.66
CA PRO A 277 10.85 2.89 3.82
C PRO A 277 11.92 2.12 4.62
N GLU A 278 11.98 2.30 5.94
CA GLU A 278 12.99 1.64 6.80
C GLU A 278 12.61 0.18 7.10
N ARG A 279 11.34 -0.19 6.93
CA ARG A 279 10.83 -1.54 7.18
C ARG A 279 11.45 -2.60 6.24
N GLY A 280 11.81 -2.22 5.02
CA GLY A 280 12.42 -3.09 4.00
C GLY A 280 13.94 -3.27 4.10
N ARG A 281 14.61 -2.69 5.10
CA ARG A 281 16.07 -2.76 5.26
C ARG A 281 16.49 -3.35 6.61
N GLY A 282 16.21 -4.63 6.84
CA GLY A 282 16.86 -5.42 7.91
C GLY A 282 17.06 -4.69 9.25
N ALA A 283 16.07 -3.91 9.68
CA ALA A 283 16.21 -3.06 10.85
C ALA A 283 15.99 -3.91 12.10
N GLU A 284 17.03 -4.02 12.91
CA GLU A 284 16.97 -4.56 14.26
C GLU A 284 15.78 -3.95 15.01
N TRP A 285 14.82 -4.81 15.36
CA TRP A 285 13.60 -4.42 16.06
C TRP A 285 13.94 -3.83 17.43
N ARG A 286 13.74 -2.51 17.59
CA ARG A 286 13.59 -1.90 18.91
C ARG A 286 12.11 -1.84 19.22
N ALA A 287 11.68 -2.65 20.19
CA ALA A 287 10.37 -2.55 20.80
C ALA A 287 10.04 -1.09 21.14
N PRO A 288 8.78 -0.63 20.97
CA PRO A 288 8.38 0.61 21.61
C PRO A 288 8.50 0.42 23.12
N ASP A 289 9.42 1.15 23.73
CA ASP A 289 9.61 1.15 25.18
C ASP A 289 8.28 1.48 25.86
N ARG A 290 7.75 0.52 26.62
CA ARG A 290 6.61 0.73 27.53
C ARG A 290 7.02 1.53 28.78
N ARG A 291 7.96 2.47 28.66
CA ARG A 291 8.37 3.42 29.72
C ARG A 291 8.60 4.82 29.14
N GLY A 292 7.55 5.39 28.56
CA GLY A 292 7.42 6.86 28.57
C GLY A 292 7.26 7.36 30.01
N PRO A 293 7.88 8.50 30.40
CA PRO A 293 7.76 9.04 31.75
C PRO A 293 6.29 9.31 32.09
N ARG A 294 5.83 8.81 33.24
CA ARG A 294 4.54 9.20 33.81
C ARG A 294 4.52 10.72 33.99
N PRO A 295 3.49 11.45 33.52
CA PRO A 295 3.33 12.83 33.94
C PRO A 295 3.07 12.84 35.45
N HIS A 296 3.98 13.46 36.19
CA HIS A 296 3.71 13.90 37.55
C HIS A 296 2.50 14.84 37.51
N GLY A 297 1.42 14.46 38.20
CA GLY A 297 0.42 15.43 38.59
C GLY A 297 1.03 16.43 39.58
N PRO A 298 0.53 17.67 39.60
CA PRO A 298 0.53 18.47 40.80
C PRO A 298 -0.90 18.63 41.30
N ASP A 299 -1.14 18.12 42.50
CA ASP A 299 -2.20 18.62 43.36
C ASP A 299 -2.01 20.12 43.60
N ALA A 300 -3.15 20.82 43.67
CA ALA A 300 -3.42 22.12 44.31
C ALA A 300 -3.96 23.17 43.35
N TRP A 301 -5.29 23.18 43.18
CA TRP A 301 -6.10 24.38 43.48
C TRP A 301 -7.45 23.96 44.06
N ASN A 302 -7.75 24.55 45.21
CA ASN A 302 -8.90 24.38 46.08
C ASN A 302 -10.25 24.59 45.39
N SER A 303 -11.22 23.76 45.78
CA SER A 303 -12.48 24.15 46.42
C SER A 303 -13.06 25.52 46.02
N ALA A 304 -13.98 25.53 45.06
CA ALA A 304 -15.01 26.56 44.95
C ALA A 304 -16.32 25.92 44.46
N ALA A 305 -17.38 26.11 45.24
CA ALA A 305 -18.73 25.61 44.97
C ALA A 305 -19.33 26.21 43.68
N PRO A 306 -20.27 25.52 43.01
CA PRO A 306 -20.92 26.03 41.81
C PRO A 306 -21.82 27.24 42.10
N ASP A 307 -21.66 28.31 41.31
CA ASP A 307 -22.51 29.50 41.32
C ASP A 307 -23.95 29.15 40.88
N PRO A 308 -25.00 29.45 41.68
CA PRO A 308 -26.38 29.07 41.36
C PRO A 308 -27.07 29.92 40.27
N ARG A 309 -26.38 30.87 39.62
CA ARG A 309 -27.04 31.88 38.77
C ARG A 309 -27.44 31.46 37.36
N TRP A 310 -27.28 30.18 37.00
CA TRP A 310 -27.74 29.64 35.71
C TRP A 310 -28.88 28.63 35.83
N ASN A 311 -29.67 28.72 36.91
CA ASN A 311 -30.89 27.92 37.02
C ASN A 311 -32.11 28.79 37.38
N ARG A 312 -32.96 28.98 36.34
CA ARG A 312 -34.43 29.18 36.33
C ARG A 312 -34.99 30.60 36.15
N PRO A 313 -36.23 30.71 35.62
CA PRO A 313 -37.10 29.66 35.06
C PRO A 313 -36.94 29.44 33.56
#